data_AF-A0A1A8B2G3-F1
#
_entry.id   AF-A0A1A8B2G3-F1
#
_cell.length_a   1.000
_cell.length_b   1.000
_cell.length_c   1.000
_cell.angle_alpha   90.00
_cell.angle_beta   90.00
_cell.angle_gamma   90.00
#
_symmetry.space_group_name_H-M   'P 1'
#
loop_
_entity.id
_entity.type
_entity.pdbx_description
1 polymer ?
#
loop_
_entity_poly.entity_id
_entity_poly.type
_entity_poly.pdbx_seq_one_letter_code
_entity_poly.pdbx_strand_id
1 'polypeptide(L)'
;MPCIRRPPKCLAGEAAAHCPAASVDYFRKEFFKILDTADVQFRERFHQASLEVLQKLESVLITGKSDAIVDQNPEINRRMLDVQLAMLKSKNTYISSTDAADILRGMLPEVRGLFDQVEILVRLLLVVPTSSADAERSFSALRRLKTWLRSNVNQKCLNNVAIYHVHQERVDALDRKKLCQEFTSANDRRQHLFGSFV
;
A
#
# COMPACT_ATOMS: atom_id res chain seq x y z
N MET A 1 -5.70 41.02 -12.82
CA MET A 1 -6.16 40.86 -11.42
C MET A 1 -7.07 39.64 -11.37
N PRO A 2 -6.96 38.75 -10.36
CA PRO A 2 -7.93 37.66 -10.17
C PRO A 2 -9.34 38.24 -10.04
N CYS A 3 -10.34 37.53 -10.58
CA CYS A 3 -11.72 38.02 -10.55
C CYS A 3 -12.24 38.07 -9.10
N ILE A 4 -12.68 39.26 -8.65
CA ILE A 4 -13.18 39.48 -7.30
C ILE A 4 -14.54 38.78 -7.17
N ARG A 5 -14.59 37.64 -6.48
CA ARG A 5 -15.85 36.96 -6.19
C ARG A 5 -16.45 37.52 -4.91
N ARG A 6 -17.70 37.99 -4.98
CA ARG A 6 -18.46 38.32 -3.77
C ARG A 6 -18.82 37.00 -3.05
N PRO A 7 -18.50 36.87 -1.75
CA PRO A 7 -18.96 35.72 -0.99
C PRO A 7 -20.50 35.69 -0.91
N PRO A 8 -21.11 34.51 -0.72
CA PRO A 8 -22.55 34.39 -0.50
C PRO A 8 -23.01 35.27 0.67
N LYS A 9 -24.19 35.90 0.56
CA LYS A 9 -24.72 36.83 1.60
C LYS A 9 -24.79 36.22 3.00
N CYS A 10 -24.96 34.90 3.11
CA CYS A 10 -24.97 34.19 4.39
C CYS A 10 -23.60 34.11 5.09
N LEU A 11 -22.50 34.37 4.38
CA LEU A 11 -21.12 34.31 4.88
C LEU A 11 -20.45 35.70 4.92
N ALA A 12 -21.15 36.75 4.48
CA ALA A 12 -20.62 38.11 4.44
C ALA A 12 -20.98 38.85 5.74
N GLY A 13 -20.00 39.06 6.61
CA GLY A 13 -20.12 39.98 7.74
C GLY A 13 -20.06 41.45 7.30
N GLU A 14 -20.17 42.37 8.25
CA GLU A 14 -20.14 43.84 8.00
C GLU A 14 -18.74 44.37 7.59
N ALA A 15 -17.70 43.55 7.68
CA ALA A 15 -16.34 43.94 7.34
C ALA A 15 -16.13 44.05 5.82
N ALA A 16 -15.35 45.07 5.40
CA ALA A 16 -14.96 45.23 4.01
C ALA A 16 -14.17 44.01 3.49
N ALA A 17 -14.49 43.57 2.27
CA ALA A 17 -13.82 42.42 1.66
C ALA A 17 -12.33 42.73 1.41
N HIS A 18 -11.43 41.88 1.94
CA HIS A 18 -9.99 42.01 1.72
C HIS A 18 -9.66 41.85 0.23
N CYS A 19 -9.25 42.94 -0.42
CA CYS A 19 -8.78 42.94 -1.80
C CYS A 19 -7.26 43.15 -1.82
N PRO A 20 -6.47 42.27 -2.46
CA PRO A 20 -5.03 42.46 -2.58
C PRO A 20 -4.71 43.63 -3.52
N ALA A 21 -3.74 44.48 -3.11
CA ALA A 21 -3.36 45.67 -3.86
C ALA A 21 -2.68 45.34 -5.19
N ALA A 22 -1.91 44.24 -5.25
CA ALA A 22 -1.28 43.72 -6.46
C ALA A 22 -1.65 42.26 -6.71
N SER A 23 -1.64 41.85 -7.98
CA SER A 23 -1.86 40.45 -8.36
C SER A 23 -0.80 39.51 -7.75
N VAL A 24 0.44 39.99 -7.61
CA VAL A 24 1.54 39.25 -6.99
C VAL A 24 1.24 38.90 -5.52
N ASP A 25 0.68 39.84 -4.75
CA ASP A 25 0.37 39.61 -3.33
C ASP A 25 -0.75 38.58 -3.13
N TYR A 26 -1.71 38.54 -4.06
CA TYR A 26 -2.74 37.50 -4.08
C TYR A 26 -2.13 36.11 -4.28
N PHE A 27 -1.35 35.96 -5.36
CA PHE A 27 -0.74 34.67 -5.69
C PHE A 27 0.28 34.24 -4.65
N ARG A 28 1.02 35.17 -4.04
CA ARG A 28 1.92 34.88 -2.92
C ARG A 28 1.17 34.24 -1.75
N LYS A 29 0.03 34.82 -1.33
CA LYS A 29 -0.78 34.25 -0.25
C LYS A 29 -1.34 32.87 -0.61
N GLU A 30 -1.85 32.70 -1.82
CA GLU A 30 -2.41 31.43 -2.26
C GLU A 30 -1.34 30.34 -2.39
N PHE A 31 -0.15 30.70 -2.86
CA PHE A 31 0.99 29.80 -2.95
C PHE A 31 1.41 29.28 -1.56
N PHE A 32 1.50 30.16 -0.56
CA PHE A 32 1.81 29.73 0.81
C PHE A 32 0.74 28.82 1.39
N LYS A 33 -0.55 29.07 1.15
CA LYS A 33 -1.60 28.14 1.59
C LYS A 33 -1.43 26.74 1.01
N ILE A 34 -1.03 26.64 -0.27
CA ILE A 34 -0.78 25.36 -0.92
C ILE A 34 0.43 24.67 -0.28
N LEU A 35 1.51 25.41 -0.02
CA LEU A 35 2.69 24.87 0.68
C LEU A 35 2.36 24.40 2.09
N ASP A 36 1.63 25.20 2.87
CA ASP A 36 1.22 24.84 4.23
C ASP A 36 0.33 23.60 4.21
N THR A 37 -0.61 23.53 3.26
CA THR A 37 -1.46 22.34 3.08
C THR A 37 -0.60 21.12 2.73
N ALA A 38 0.35 21.26 1.81
CA ALA A 38 1.23 20.16 1.44
C ALA A 38 2.09 19.68 2.63
N ASP A 39 2.66 20.61 3.41
CA ASP A 39 3.44 20.29 4.61
C ASP A 39 2.59 19.57 5.66
N VAL A 40 1.38 20.08 5.96
CA VAL A 40 0.45 19.41 6.88
C VAL A 40 0.10 18.01 6.39
N GLN A 41 -0.23 17.85 5.11
CA GLN A 41 -0.56 16.54 4.54
C GLN A 41 0.62 15.56 4.58
N PHE A 42 1.84 16.04 4.33
CA PHE A 42 3.03 15.20 4.48
C PHE A 42 3.26 14.81 5.94
N ARG A 43 3.07 15.73 6.89
CA ARG A 43 3.21 15.41 8.32
C ARG A 43 2.18 14.40 8.77
N GLU A 44 0.90 14.60 8.45
CA GLU A 44 -0.18 13.67 8.79
C GLU A 44 0.02 12.28 8.17
N ARG A 45 0.63 12.22 6.98
CA ARG A 45 0.89 10.96 6.28
C ARG A 45 2.10 10.22 6.82
N PHE A 46 3.20 10.90 7.13
CA PHE A 46 4.47 10.26 7.51
C PHE A 46 4.71 10.21 9.03
N HIS A 47 4.07 11.04 9.84
CA HIS A 47 4.14 10.98 11.31
C HIS A 47 2.90 10.27 11.88
N GLN A 48 2.66 9.05 11.40
CA GLN A 48 1.61 8.19 11.91
C GLN A 48 2.18 7.28 12.99
N ALA A 49 1.42 7.06 14.06
CA ALA A 49 1.83 6.18 15.17
C ALA A 49 2.22 4.77 14.68
N SER A 50 1.55 4.25 13.64
CA SER A 50 1.89 2.96 13.02
C SER A 50 3.27 2.98 12.36
N LEU A 51 3.64 4.06 11.68
CA LEU A 51 4.94 4.19 11.02
C LEU A 51 6.08 4.35 12.04
N GLU A 52 5.81 5.03 13.15
CA GLU A 52 6.75 5.09 14.27
C GLU A 52 7.01 3.71 14.89
N VAL A 53 5.99 2.85 14.98
CA VAL A 53 6.17 1.46 15.43
C VAL A 53 7.09 0.71 14.46
N LEU A 54 6.88 0.85 13.15
CA LEU A 54 7.74 0.22 12.13
C LEU A 54 9.18 0.73 12.18
N GLN A 55 9.37 2.05 12.33
CA GLN A 55 10.70 2.64 12.47
C GLN A 55 11.43 2.09 13.69
N LYS A 56 10.72 1.92 14.82
CA LYS A 56 11.29 1.33 16.02
C LYS A 56 11.58 -0.16 15.84
N LEU A 57 10.72 -0.92 15.15
CA LEU A 57 10.98 -2.33 14.80
C LEU A 57 12.19 -2.48 13.86
N GLU A 58 12.35 -1.57 12.89
CA GLU A 58 13.54 -1.52 12.05
C GLU A 58 14.78 -1.19 12.89
N SER A 59 14.66 -0.28 13.86
CA SER A 59 15.76 -0.01 14.79
C SER A 59 16.12 -1.24 15.63
N VAL A 60 15.15 -2.08 16.03
CA VAL A 60 15.42 -3.35 16.73
C VAL A 60 16.20 -4.30 15.84
N LEU A 61 15.83 -4.43 14.57
CA LEU A 61 16.57 -5.23 13.59
C LEU A 61 18.01 -4.70 13.43
N ILE A 62 18.17 -3.40 13.17
CA ILE A 62 19.48 -2.79 12.89
C ILE A 62 20.36 -2.69 14.14
N THR A 63 19.82 -2.48 15.33
CA THR A 63 20.61 -2.40 16.58
C THR A 63 20.86 -3.77 17.19
N GLY A 64 20.00 -4.76 16.92
CA GLY A 64 20.09 -6.11 17.47
C GLY A 64 19.77 -6.18 18.96
N LYS A 65 19.01 -5.21 19.49
CA LYS A 65 18.54 -5.19 20.87
C LYS A 65 17.01 -5.15 20.85
N SER A 66 16.34 -6.10 21.52
CA SER A 66 14.87 -6.04 21.62
C SER A 66 14.42 -4.85 22.47
N ASP A 67 13.45 -4.12 21.93
CA ASP A 67 12.70 -3.09 22.64
C ASP A 67 11.33 -3.66 23.09
N ALA A 68 10.67 -3.01 24.06
CA ALA A 68 9.34 -3.38 24.55
C ALA A 68 8.24 -3.32 23.48
N ILE A 69 8.54 -2.74 22.32
CA ILE A 69 7.61 -2.63 21.18
C ILE A 69 7.40 -3.97 20.50
N VAL A 70 8.36 -4.89 20.61
CA VAL A 70 8.21 -6.26 20.11
C VAL A 70 7.02 -6.94 20.80
N ASP A 71 6.76 -6.62 22.07
CA ASP A 71 5.67 -7.20 22.85
C ASP A 71 4.27 -6.76 22.35
N GLN A 72 4.19 -5.73 21.50
CA GLN A 72 2.94 -5.34 20.83
C GLN A 72 2.56 -6.28 19.68
N ASN A 73 3.50 -7.09 19.20
CA ASN A 73 3.28 -8.00 18.07
C ASN A 73 3.14 -9.44 18.59
N PRO A 74 1.92 -10.03 18.60
CA PRO A 74 1.69 -11.35 19.16
C PRO A 74 2.40 -12.47 18.39
N GLU A 75 2.80 -12.22 17.14
CA GLU A 75 3.50 -13.18 16.28
C GLU A 75 5.00 -13.29 16.59
N ILE A 76 5.58 -12.34 17.35
CA ILE A 76 7.02 -12.27 17.59
C ILE A 76 7.34 -12.64 19.04
N ASN A 77 8.11 -13.70 19.22
CA ASN A 77 8.64 -14.09 20.52
C ASN A 77 9.94 -13.33 20.81
N ARG A 78 9.84 -12.32 21.69
CA ARG A 78 10.96 -11.45 22.09
C ARG A 78 12.23 -12.21 22.51
N ARG A 79 12.10 -13.25 23.35
CA ARG A 79 13.25 -13.99 23.88
C ARG A 79 14.00 -14.74 22.79
N MET A 80 13.25 -15.34 21.88
CA MET A 80 13.84 -16.06 20.75
C MET A 80 14.44 -15.09 19.74
N LEU A 81 13.77 -13.97 19.49
CA LEU A 81 14.26 -12.90 18.63
C LEU A 81 15.61 -12.35 19.12
N ASP A 82 15.79 -12.12 20.42
CA ASP A 82 17.05 -11.62 20.98
C ASP A 82 18.24 -12.55 20.68
N VAL A 83 18.05 -13.86 20.85
CA VAL A 83 19.07 -14.85 20.55
C VAL A 83 19.38 -14.86 19.06
N GLN A 84 18.35 -14.87 18.22
CA GLN A 84 18.51 -14.90 16.77
C GLN A 84 19.16 -13.63 16.21
N LEU A 85 18.80 -12.46 16.73
CA LEU A 85 19.41 -11.18 16.34
C LEU A 85 20.88 -11.13 16.73
N ALA A 86 21.23 -11.59 17.94
CA ALA A 86 22.63 -11.68 18.37
C ALA A 86 23.43 -12.63 17.48
N MET A 87 22.87 -13.80 17.15
CA MET A 87 23.51 -14.76 16.25
C MET A 87 23.67 -14.20 14.83
N LEU A 88 22.63 -13.56 14.29
CA LEU A 88 22.64 -13.04 12.93
C LEU A 88 23.67 -11.92 12.78
N LYS A 89 23.71 -11.00 13.75
CA LYS A 89 24.68 -9.89 13.78
C LYS A 89 26.12 -10.33 14.03
N SER A 90 26.33 -11.44 14.72
CA SER A 90 27.68 -11.94 14.99
C SER A 90 28.41 -12.32 13.70
N LYS A 91 27.67 -12.79 12.69
CA LYS A 91 28.21 -13.26 11.41
C LYS A 91 27.97 -12.32 10.24
N ASN A 92 26.97 -11.45 10.33
CA ASN A 92 26.52 -10.62 9.22
C ASN A 92 26.44 -9.15 9.62
N THR A 93 26.78 -8.28 8.67
CA THR A 93 26.55 -6.84 8.79
C THR A 93 25.47 -6.45 7.78
N TYR A 94 24.51 -5.66 8.20
CA TYR A 94 23.42 -5.14 7.37
C TYR A 94 23.03 -3.76 7.87
N ILE A 95 22.61 -2.90 6.93
CA ILE A 95 22.23 -1.51 7.22
C ILE A 95 20.72 -1.34 7.04
N SER A 96 20.10 -2.12 6.14
CA SER A 96 18.68 -2.07 5.85
C SER A 96 17.97 -3.41 6.07
N SER A 97 16.65 -3.35 6.23
CA SER A 97 15.76 -4.52 6.24
C SER A 97 15.80 -5.32 4.93
N THR A 98 16.10 -4.67 3.79
CA THR A 98 16.31 -5.35 2.50
C THR A 98 17.58 -6.20 2.50
N ASP A 99 18.68 -5.68 3.07
CA ASP A 99 19.94 -6.41 3.17
C ASP A 99 19.77 -7.64 4.05
N ALA A 100 19.07 -7.49 5.18
CA ALA A 100 18.72 -8.62 6.04
C ALA A 100 17.89 -9.68 5.31
N ALA A 101 16.95 -9.25 4.45
CA ALA A 101 16.16 -10.17 3.64
C ALA A 101 17.00 -10.91 2.59
N ASP A 102 17.96 -10.24 1.95
CA ASP A 102 18.84 -10.87 0.95
C ASP A 102 19.81 -11.85 1.60
N ILE A 103 20.30 -11.55 2.80
CA ILE A 103 21.08 -12.49 3.61
C ILE A 103 20.24 -13.74 3.92
N LEU A 104 19.00 -13.58 4.39
CA LEU A 104 18.09 -14.70 4.68
C LEU A 104 17.75 -15.51 3.42
N ARG A 105 17.63 -14.87 2.25
CA ARG A 105 17.41 -15.55 0.96
C ARG A 105 18.62 -16.36 0.51
N GLY A 106 19.84 -15.90 0.83
CA GLY A 106 21.09 -16.58 0.50
C GLY A 106 21.41 -17.76 1.41
N MET A 107 20.70 -17.94 2.53
CA MET A 107 20.91 -19.06 3.45
C MET A 107 20.29 -20.36 2.94
N LEU A 108 20.91 -21.48 3.33
CA LEU A 108 20.32 -22.81 3.20
C LEU A 108 18.99 -22.89 3.98
N PRO A 109 17.97 -23.62 3.49
CA PRO A 109 16.65 -23.69 4.13
C PRO A 109 16.70 -24.13 5.60
N GLU A 110 17.60 -25.06 5.94
CA GLU A 110 17.77 -25.56 7.30
C GLU A 110 18.33 -24.48 8.24
N VAL A 111 19.27 -23.67 7.75
CA VAL A 111 19.86 -22.56 8.50
C VAL A 111 18.87 -21.41 8.64
N ARG A 112 18.12 -21.12 7.57
CA ARG A 112 17.06 -20.10 7.59
C ARG A 112 15.98 -20.43 8.63
N GLY A 113 15.65 -21.70 8.80
CA GLY A 113 14.70 -22.15 9.83
C GLY A 113 15.13 -21.83 11.27
N LEU A 114 16.43 -21.57 11.53
CA LEU A 114 16.93 -21.13 12.84
C LEU A 114 16.63 -19.65 13.13
N PHE A 115 16.23 -18.88 12.11
CA PHE A 115 15.96 -17.44 12.18
C PHE A 115 14.49 -17.12 11.89
N ASP A 116 13.56 -17.99 12.32
CA ASP A 116 12.13 -17.84 12.09
C ASP A 116 11.57 -16.51 12.62
N GLN A 117 11.99 -16.06 13.80
CA GLN A 117 11.52 -14.80 14.40
C GLN A 117 12.08 -13.60 13.65
N VAL A 118 13.33 -13.66 13.20
CA VAL A 118 13.91 -12.61 12.36
C VAL A 118 13.25 -12.58 10.99
N GLU A 119 12.90 -13.73 10.42
CA GLU A 119 12.16 -13.80 9.17
C GLU A 119 10.76 -13.17 9.30
N ILE A 120 10.04 -13.44 10.39
CA ILE A 120 8.74 -12.81 10.66
C ILE A 120 8.92 -11.29 10.76
N LEU A 121 9.92 -10.81 11.50
CA LEU A 121 10.21 -9.38 11.64
C LEU A 121 10.54 -8.72 10.30
N VAL A 122 11.43 -9.33 9.50
CA VAL A 122 11.80 -8.82 8.17
C VAL A 122 10.60 -8.83 7.23
N ARG A 123 9.78 -9.89 7.27
CA ARG A 123 8.55 -9.98 6.47
C ARG A 123 7.55 -8.89 6.86
N LEU A 124 7.37 -8.63 8.15
CA LEU A 124 6.51 -7.56 8.64
C LEU A 124 6.97 -6.20 8.10
N LEU A 125 8.27 -5.90 8.17
CA LEU A 125 8.83 -4.64 7.66
C LEU A 125 8.69 -4.49 6.14
N LEU A 126 8.84 -5.58 5.38
CA LEU A 126 8.78 -5.54 3.91
C LEU A 126 7.35 -5.61 3.33
N VAL A 127 6.39 -6.18 4.06
CA VAL A 127 5.01 -6.34 3.59
C VAL A 127 4.17 -5.09 3.85
N VAL A 128 4.47 -4.32 4.89
CA VAL A 128 3.69 -3.13 5.20
C VAL A 128 3.84 -2.11 4.07
N PRO A 129 2.75 -1.74 3.39
CA PRO A 129 2.83 -0.78 2.30
C PRO A 129 3.23 0.58 2.88
N THR A 130 4.39 1.07 2.48
CA THR A 130 4.87 2.40 2.85
C THR A 130 4.03 3.51 2.21
N SER A 131 3.18 3.19 1.23
CA SER A 131 2.32 4.15 0.56
C SER A 131 0.92 3.60 0.24
N SER A 132 -0.05 4.50 0.18
CA SER A 132 -1.39 4.26 -0.36
C SER A 132 -1.43 4.05 -1.88
N ALA A 133 -0.30 4.10 -2.59
CA ALA A 133 -0.27 4.12 -4.05
C ALA A 133 -0.93 2.88 -4.67
N ASP A 134 -0.77 1.70 -4.06
CA ASP A 134 -1.41 0.47 -4.54
C ASP A 134 -2.93 0.49 -4.34
N ALA A 135 -3.40 1.04 -3.21
CA ALA A 135 -4.82 1.25 -2.98
C ALA A 135 -5.40 2.28 -3.96
N GLU A 136 -4.71 3.41 -4.16
CA GLU A 136 -5.08 4.46 -5.11
C GLU A 136 -5.13 3.93 -6.55
N ARG A 137 -4.14 3.12 -6.97
CA ARG A 137 -4.12 2.42 -8.25
C ARG A 137 -5.35 1.51 -8.39
N SER A 138 -5.70 0.77 -7.33
CA SER A 138 -6.88 -0.10 -7.30
C SER A 138 -8.20 0.69 -7.36
N PHE A 139 -8.30 1.81 -6.65
CA PHE A 139 -9.47 2.70 -6.72
C PHE A 139 -9.59 3.39 -8.08
N SER A 140 -8.48 3.79 -8.69
CA SER A 140 -8.44 4.34 -10.05
C SER A 140 -8.87 3.30 -11.10
N ALA A 141 -8.45 2.04 -10.93
CA ALA A 141 -8.97 0.92 -11.72
C ALA A 141 -10.49 0.74 -11.52
N LEU A 142 -10.96 0.69 -10.27
CA LEU A 142 -12.39 0.57 -9.96
C LEU A 142 -13.22 1.71 -10.55
N ARG A 143 -12.71 2.95 -10.52
CA ARG A 143 -13.35 4.13 -11.13
C ARG A 143 -13.56 3.94 -12.64
N ARG A 144 -12.62 3.28 -13.33
CA ARG A 144 -12.72 2.97 -14.77
C ARG A 144 -13.66 1.80 -15.04
N LEU A 145 -13.71 0.81 -14.15
CA LEU A 145 -14.56 -0.37 -14.30
C LEU A 145 -16.04 -0.10 -13.99
N LYS A 146 -16.31 0.69 -12.94
CA LYS A 146 -17.67 1.03 -12.49
C LYS A 146 -18.15 2.31 -13.15
N THR A 147 -18.67 2.16 -14.36
CA THR A 147 -19.28 3.26 -15.14
C THR A 147 -20.80 3.31 -14.95
N TRP A 148 -21.42 4.43 -15.33
CA TRP A 148 -22.87 4.61 -15.25
C TRP A 148 -23.65 3.54 -16.04
N LEU A 149 -23.13 3.13 -17.20
CA LEU A 149 -23.70 2.05 -18.03
C LEU A 149 -23.58 0.65 -17.37
N ARG A 150 -22.69 0.49 -16.39
CA ARG A 150 -22.45 -0.75 -15.62
C ARG A 150 -22.91 -0.60 -14.17
N SER A 151 -23.95 0.20 -13.94
CA SER A 151 -24.47 0.49 -12.59
C SER A 151 -25.01 -0.75 -11.87
N ASN A 152 -25.54 -1.73 -12.61
CA ASN A 152 -26.16 -2.95 -12.07
C ASN A 152 -25.20 -4.14 -11.85
N VAL A 153 -23.88 -3.93 -11.88
CA VAL A 153 -22.91 -5.02 -11.59
C VAL A 153 -22.88 -5.33 -10.10
N ASN A 154 -23.17 -6.58 -9.73
CA ASN A 154 -23.07 -7.07 -8.35
C ASN A 154 -21.63 -6.94 -7.82
N GLN A 155 -21.46 -6.66 -6.53
CA GLN A 155 -20.18 -6.51 -5.86
C GLN A 155 -19.23 -7.70 -6.11
N LYS A 156 -19.74 -8.94 -6.08
CA LYS A 156 -18.92 -10.13 -6.37
C LYS A 156 -18.33 -10.10 -7.79
N CYS A 157 -19.14 -9.72 -8.77
CA CYS A 157 -18.71 -9.60 -10.16
C CYS A 157 -17.71 -8.45 -10.32
N LEU A 158 -18.00 -7.29 -9.71
CA LEU A 158 -17.11 -6.13 -9.73
C LEU A 158 -15.74 -6.45 -9.14
N ASN A 159 -15.69 -7.13 -8.00
CA ASN A 159 -14.44 -7.54 -7.35
C ASN A 159 -13.63 -8.47 -8.26
N ASN A 160 -14.29 -9.47 -8.87
CA ASN A 160 -13.62 -10.39 -9.80
C ASN A 160 -13.02 -9.63 -10.99
N VAL A 161 -13.81 -8.74 -11.63
CA VAL A 161 -13.35 -7.94 -12.77
C VAL A 161 -12.21 -6.99 -12.36
N ALA A 162 -12.25 -6.43 -11.16
CA ALA A 162 -11.18 -5.60 -10.62
C ALA A 162 -9.87 -6.37 -10.48
N ILE A 163 -9.92 -7.60 -9.95
CA ILE A 163 -8.74 -8.48 -9.86
C ILE A 163 -8.16 -8.77 -11.25
N TYR A 164 -9.02 -9.11 -12.23
CA TYR A 164 -8.57 -9.33 -13.61
C TYR A 164 -7.92 -8.09 -14.23
N HIS A 165 -8.47 -6.90 -13.97
CA HIS A 165 -7.94 -5.65 -14.50
C HIS A 165 -6.60 -5.25 -13.87
N VAL A 166 -6.45 -5.43 -12.55
CA VAL A 166 -5.20 -5.11 -11.82
C VAL A 166 -4.08 -6.08 -12.21
N HIS A 167 -4.40 -7.35 -12.44
CA HIS A 167 -3.44 -8.40 -12.78
C HIS A 167 -3.48 -8.81 -14.26
N GLN A 168 -3.72 -7.85 -15.16
CA GLN A 168 -3.89 -8.13 -16.59
C GLN A 168 -2.75 -8.96 -17.19
N GLU A 169 -1.49 -8.65 -16.86
CA GLU A 169 -0.33 -9.38 -17.38
C GLU A 169 -0.36 -10.88 -17.03
N ARG A 170 -0.77 -11.21 -15.79
CA ARG A 170 -0.91 -12.60 -15.37
C ARG A 170 -2.06 -13.30 -16.08
N VAL A 171 -3.14 -12.56 -16.37
CA VAL A 171 -4.32 -13.07 -17.08
C VAL A 171 -4.02 -13.31 -18.55
N ASP A 172 -3.26 -12.42 -19.18
CA ASP A 172 -2.82 -12.56 -20.56
C ASP A 172 -1.83 -13.71 -20.76
N ALA A 173 -1.08 -14.08 -19.70
CA ALA A 173 -0.22 -15.26 -19.69
C ALA A 173 -0.98 -16.60 -19.54
N LEU A 174 -2.27 -16.60 -19.21
CA LEU A 174 -3.05 -17.82 -19.06
C LEU A 174 -3.40 -18.43 -20.42
N ASP A 175 -3.34 -19.76 -20.49
CA ASP A 175 -3.79 -20.50 -21.67
C ASP A 175 -5.32 -20.46 -21.77
N ARG A 176 -5.81 -19.59 -22.63
CA ARG A 176 -7.24 -19.38 -22.88
C ARG A 176 -7.93 -20.66 -23.34
N LYS A 177 -7.25 -21.53 -24.10
CA LYS A 177 -7.85 -22.79 -24.57
C LYS A 177 -8.13 -23.73 -23.42
N LYS A 178 -7.16 -23.92 -22.52
CA LYS A 178 -7.34 -24.74 -21.31
C LYS A 178 -8.45 -24.20 -20.42
N LEU A 179 -8.50 -22.89 -20.22
CA LEU A 179 -9.55 -22.22 -19.45
C LEU A 179 -10.95 -22.47 -20.05
N CYS A 180 -11.08 -22.37 -21.38
CA CYS A 180 -12.34 -22.65 -22.06
C CYS A 180 -12.73 -24.13 -21.93
N GLN A 181 -11.78 -25.06 -22.07
CA GLN A 181 -12.00 -26.49 -21.88
C GLN A 181 -12.50 -26.80 -20.46
N GLU A 182 -11.82 -26.28 -19.43
CA GLU A 182 -12.23 -26.43 -18.02
C GLU A 182 -13.63 -25.85 -17.76
N PHE A 183 -13.93 -24.68 -18.33
CA PHE A 183 -15.25 -24.06 -18.18
C PHE A 183 -16.38 -24.90 -18.79
N THR A 184 -16.12 -25.54 -19.94
CA THR A 184 -17.09 -26.43 -20.61
C THR A 184 -17.26 -27.76 -19.93
N SER A 185 -16.17 -28.39 -19.48
CA SER A 185 -16.22 -29.70 -18.82
C SER A 185 -16.86 -29.64 -17.43
N ALA A 186 -16.94 -28.46 -16.82
CA ALA A 186 -17.61 -28.27 -15.53
C ALA A 186 -19.13 -28.48 -15.56
N ASN A 187 -19.78 -28.53 -16.74
CA ASN A 187 -21.22 -28.77 -16.84
C ASN A 187 -21.61 -29.31 -18.23
N ASP A 188 -22.30 -30.45 -18.28
CA ASP A 188 -22.75 -31.10 -19.52
C ASP A 188 -23.55 -30.15 -20.44
N ARG A 189 -24.37 -29.27 -19.86
CA ARG A 189 -25.11 -28.26 -20.63
C ARG A 189 -24.17 -27.26 -21.31
N ARG A 190 -23.06 -26.89 -20.67
CA ARG A 190 -22.05 -26.01 -21.27
C ARG A 190 -21.29 -26.72 -22.37
N GLN A 191 -20.94 -27.99 -22.16
CA GLN A 191 -20.29 -28.80 -23.19
C GLN A 191 -21.18 -28.97 -24.43
N HIS A 192 -22.48 -29.17 -24.24
CA HIS A 192 -23.43 -29.23 -25.36
C HIS A 192 -23.60 -27.87 -26.08
N LEU A 193 -23.60 -26.75 -25.35
CA LEU A 193 -23.78 -25.41 -25.93
C LEU A 193 -22.53 -24.87 -26.65
N PHE A 194 -21.36 -25.05 -26.05
CA PHE A 194 -20.11 -24.43 -26.50
C PHE A 194 -19.19 -25.42 -27.23
N GLY A 195 -19.50 -26.72 -27.21
CA GLY A 195 -18.71 -27.76 -27.88
C GLY A 195 -17.38 -28.04 -27.20
N SER A 196 -16.50 -28.73 -27.93
CA SER A 196 -15.13 -29.00 -27.53
C SER A 196 -14.20 -27.97 -28.16
N PHE A 197 -13.38 -27.33 -27.33
CA PHE A 197 -12.32 -26.45 -27.80
C PHE A 197 -11.08 -27.29 -28.16
N VAL A 198 -10.62 -27.22 -29.43
CA VAL A 198 -9.38 -27.85 -29.94
C VAL A 198 -8.23 -26.85 -29.93
#